data_AF-A0A3P1CPB8-F1
#
_entry.id   AF-A0A3P1CPB8-F1
#
_cell.length_a   1.000
_cell.length_b   1.000
_cell.length_c   1.000
_cell.angle_alpha   90.00
_cell.angle_beta   90.00
_cell.angle_gamma   90.00
#
_symmetry.space_group_name_H-M   'P 1'
#
loop_
_entity.id
_entity.type
_entity.pdbx_description
1 polymer ?
#
loop_
_entity_poly.entity_id
_entity_poly.type
_entity_poly.pdbx_seq_one_letter_code
_entity_poly.pdbx_strand_id
1 'polypeptide(L)'
;MYGPFTNEQLVGEALQPFKGHVIIATKFGWKAAADGKWSELGSRPENIKRVAEASLKTAPVAGSGRGQSGPLAKPQREARINN
;
A
#
# COMPACT_ATOMS: atom_id res chain seq x y z
N MET A 1 0.26 -6.22 7.94
CA MET A 1 -0.65 -5.26 7.27
C MET A 1 -1.35 -4.43 8.33
N TYR A 2 -1.78 -3.21 8.04
CA TYR A 2 -2.58 -2.41 8.99
C TYR A 2 -4.05 -2.79 8.84
N GLY A 3 -4.77 -2.99 9.96
CA GLY A 3 -6.21 -3.24 10.03
C GLY A 3 -6.76 -4.11 8.89
N PRO A 4 -6.89 -5.45 9.06
CA PRO A 4 -7.31 -6.31 7.95
C PRO A 4 -8.59 -5.78 7.31
N PHE A 5 -8.50 -5.56 5.99
CA PHE A 5 -9.59 -5.18 5.09
C PHE A 5 -10.13 -3.74 5.18
N THR A 6 -9.84 -2.96 6.23
CA THR A 6 -10.47 -1.64 6.42
C THR A 6 -9.56 -0.45 6.13
N ASN A 7 -8.25 -0.61 6.29
CA ASN A 7 -7.32 0.53 6.23
C ASN A 7 -7.29 1.24 4.86
N GLU A 8 -7.35 0.48 3.76
CA GLU A 8 -7.34 1.07 2.42
C GLU A 8 -8.61 1.85 2.09
N GLN A 9 -9.77 1.41 2.60
CA GLN A 9 -11.05 2.12 2.43
C GLN A 9 -11.03 3.45 3.18
N LEU A 10 -10.63 3.43 4.46
CA LEU A 10 -10.55 4.65 5.28
C LEU A 10 -9.58 5.68 4.71
N VAL A 11 -8.41 5.24 4.25
CA VAL A 11 -7.45 6.12 3.57
C VAL A 11 -8.03 6.64 2.25
N GLY A 12 -8.72 5.78 1.50
CA GLY A 12 -9.39 6.16 0.24
C GLY A 12 -10.46 7.23 0.44
N GLU A 13 -11.28 7.12 1.48
CA GLU A 13 -12.30 8.11 1.86
C GLU A 13 -11.66 9.41 2.33
N ALA A 14 -10.70 9.35 3.25
CA ALA A 14 -10.05 10.53 3.82
C ALA A 14 -9.29 11.36 2.76
N LEU A 15 -8.75 10.70 1.73
CA LEU A 15 -7.97 11.36 0.69
C LEU A 15 -8.81 11.84 -0.51
N GLN A 16 -10.13 11.60 -0.54
CA GLN A 16 -10.98 12.07 -1.64
C GLN A 16 -10.79 13.56 -1.98
N PRO A 17 -10.71 14.49 -1.01
CA PRO A 17 -10.51 15.91 -1.30
C PRO A 17 -9.15 16.23 -1.96
N PHE A 18 -8.17 15.32 -1.86
CA PHE A 18 -6.80 15.50 -2.36
C PHE A 18 -6.53 14.66 -3.62
N LYS A 19 -7.58 14.14 -4.28
CA LYS A 19 -7.43 13.34 -5.49
C LYS A 19 -6.57 14.08 -6.53
N GLY A 20 -5.57 13.39 -7.09
CA GLY A 20 -4.62 13.96 -8.05
C GLY A 20 -3.50 14.83 -7.45
N HIS A 21 -3.51 15.10 -6.14
CA HIS A 21 -2.50 15.91 -5.45
C HIS A 21 -1.55 15.07 -4.57
N VAL A 22 -1.89 13.79 -4.34
CA VAL A 22 -1.12 12.88 -3.48
C VAL A 22 -0.71 11.62 -4.24
N ILE A 23 0.44 11.06 -3.87
CA ILE A 23 0.91 9.76 -4.34
C ILE A 23 0.63 8.74 -3.25
N ILE A 24 -0.11 7.67 -3.58
CA ILE A 24 -0.44 6.60 -2.65
C ILE A 24 0.46 5.41 -2.92
N ALA A 25 1.21 5.01 -1.89
CA ALA A 25 1.97 3.77 -1.89
C ALA A 25 1.33 2.78 -0.90
N THR A 26 0.81 1.67 -1.41
CA THR A 26 0.37 0.52 -0.60
C THR A 26 1.32 -0.67 -0.80
N LYS A 27 1.15 -1.70 0.02
CA LYS A 27 2.07 -2.84 0.14
C LYS A 27 1.28 -4.12 0.35
N PHE A 28 1.77 -5.20 -0.25
CA PHE A 28 1.24 -6.55 -0.09
C PHE A 28 2.32 -7.48 0.51
N GLY A 29 1.98 -8.75 0.70
CA GLY A 29 2.95 -9.80 1.00
C GLY A 29 2.54 -10.70 2.15
N TRP A 30 1.64 -10.22 3.01
CA TRP A 30 1.06 -11.00 4.10
C TRP A 30 -0.31 -11.53 3.73
N LYS A 31 -0.61 -12.77 4.13
CA LYS A 31 -1.96 -13.32 4.11
C LYS A 31 -2.60 -13.13 5.47
N ALA A 32 -3.86 -12.69 5.48
CA ALA A 32 -4.66 -12.66 6.70
C ALA A 32 -5.12 -14.09 7.02
N ALA A 33 -4.83 -14.54 8.22
CA ALA A 33 -5.45 -15.73 8.79
C ALA A 33 -6.91 -15.41 9.19
N ALA A 34 -7.73 -16.45 9.35
CA ALA A 34 -9.13 -16.30 9.75
C ALA A 34 -9.31 -15.61 11.11
N ASP A 35 -8.30 -15.69 11.99
CA ASP A 35 -8.27 -15.02 13.29
C ASP A 35 -7.74 -13.57 13.23
N GLY A 36 -7.56 -13.03 12.01
CA GLY A 36 -7.08 -11.66 11.79
C GLY A 36 -5.57 -11.47 11.92
N LYS A 37 -4.80 -12.54 12.22
CA LYS A 37 -3.34 -12.45 12.30
C LYS A 37 -2.68 -12.49 10.92
N TRP A 38 -1.49 -11.90 10.83
CA TRP A 38 -0.62 -11.99 9.66
C TRP A 38 0.45 -13.05 9.94
N SER A 39 0.17 -14.31 9.64
CA SER A 39 1.05 -15.44 9.97
C SER A 39 1.79 -16.02 8.76
N GLU A 40 1.35 -15.70 7.54
CA GLU A 40 1.91 -16.27 6.32
C GLU A 40 2.29 -15.21 5.30
N LEU A 41 3.33 -15.50 4.52
CA LEU A 41 3.71 -14.73 3.35
C LEU A 41 3.07 -15.31 2.07
N GLY A 42 2.76 -14.42 1.12
CA GLY A 42 2.13 -14.76 -0.16
C GLY A 42 2.69 -13.93 -1.31
N SER A 43 3.79 -14.38 -1.91
CA SER A 43 4.50 -13.66 -3.00
C SER A 43 4.48 -14.38 -4.34
N ARG A 44 3.55 -15.33 -4.54
CA ARG A 44 3.35 -15.96 -5.85
C ARG A 44 2.80 -14.95 -6.86
N PRO A 45 3.22 -14.96 -8.14
CA PRO A 45 2.78 -13.98 -9.14
C PRO A 45 1.26 -13.83 -9.26
N GLU A 46 0.53 -14.95 -9.20
CA GLU A 46 -0.93 -14.97 -9.23
C GLU A 46 -1.53 -14.18 -8.06
N ASN A 47 -0.96 -14.32 -6.86
CA ASN A 47 -1.39 -13.60 -5.68
C ASN A 47 -1.08 -12.11 -5.77
N ILE A 48 0.10 -11.75 -6.28
CA ILE A 48 0.52 -10.36 -6.48
C ILE A 48 -0.47 -9.62 -7.38
N LYS A 49 -0.82 -10.22 -8.53
CA LYS A 49 -1.81 -9.63 -9.44
C LYS A 49 -3.16 -9.46 -8.75
N ARG A 50 -3.65 -10.51 -8.09
CA ARG A 50 -4.94 -10.48 -7.39
C ARG A 50 -5.02 -9.38 -6.32
N VAL A 51 -3.99 -9.22 -5.50
CA VAL A 51 -4.00 -8.21 -4.42
C VAL A 51 -3.79 -6.79 -4.96
N ALA A 52 -3.01 -6.61 -6.03
CA ALA A 52 -2.87 -5.32 -6.69
C ALA A 52 -4.21 -4.84 -7.27
N GLU A 53 -4.92 -5.72 -7.99
CA GLU A 53 -6.26 -5.44 -8.51
C GLU A 53 -7.27 -5.11 -7.41
N ALA A 54 -7.20 -5.82 -6.28
CA ALA A 54 -8.05 -5.52 -5.13
C ALA A 54 -7.77 -4.13 -4.56
N SER A 55 -6.49 -3.79 -4.34
CA SER A 55 -6.08 -2.48 -3.82
C SER A 55 -6.43 -1.31 -4.74
N LEU A 56 -6.35 -1.51 -6.07
CA LEU A 56 -6.75 -0.48 -7.03
C LEU A 56 -8.26 -0.19 -6.98
N LYS A 57 -9.09 -1.22 -6.75
CA LYS A 57 -10.54 -1.05 -6.59
C LYS A 57 -10.91 -0.34 -5.29
N THR A 58 -10.20 -0.63 -4.21
CA THR A 58 -10.48 -0.08 -2.87
C THR A 58 -9.87 1.31 -2.65
N ALA A 59 -8.86 1.70 -3.43
CA ALA A 59 -8.23 3.03 -3.38
C ALA A 59 -8.58 3.90 -4.62
N PRO A 60 -9.84 4.36 -4.80
CA PRO A 60 -10.31 5.10 -5.98
C PRO A 60 -9.74 6.53 -6.13
N VAL A 61 -8.76 6.90 -5.30
CA VAL A 61 -8.00 8.16 -5.33
C VAL A 61 -6.79 8.12 -6.25
N ALA A 62 -6.51 7.00 -6.92
CA ALA A 62 -5.51 6.89 -7.98
C ALA A 62 -5.94 7.68 -9.23
N GLY A 63 -5.87 9.01 -9.16
CA GLY A 63 -5.90 9.87 -10.33
C GLY A 63 -4.54 9.84 -11.02
N SER A 64 -4.53 9.91 -12.35
CA SER A 64 -3.35 10.07 -13.20
C SER A 64 -2.70 11.44 -12.99
N GLY A 65 -2.24 11.72 -11.77
CA GLY A 65 -1.41 12.87 -11.48
C GLY A 65 -0.07 12.64 -12.18
N ARG A 66 0.20 13.39 -13.25
CA ARG A 66 1.57 13.61 -13.70
C ARG A 66 2.28 14.34 -12.57
N GLY A 67 2.82 13.58 -11.62
CA GLY A 67 3.63 14.11 -10.53
C GLY A 67 4.79 14.86 -11.15
N GLN A 68 4.94 16.14 -10.81
CA GLN A 68 6.20 16.83 -11.03
C GLN A 68 7.24 16.04 -10.22
N SER A 69 8.13 15.33 -10.92
CA SER A 69 9.17 14.53 -10.30
C SER A 69 10.19 15.48 -9.66
N GLY A 70 9.96 15.81 -8.38
CA GLY A 70 11.03 16.30 -7.52
C GLY A 70 12.10 15.20 -7.38
N PRO A 71 13.38 15.56 -7.18
CA PRO A 71 14.45 14.59 -7.09
C PRO A 71 14.19 13.59 -5.96
N LEU A 72 14.32 12.29 -6.26
CA LEU A 72 14.28 11.20 -5.28
C LEU A 72 15.24 11.52 -4.14
N ALA A 73 14.70 11.66 -2.92
CA ALA A 73 15.51 11.82 -1.72
C ALA A 73 16.49 10.64 -1.62
N LYS A 74 17.78 10.95 -1.46
CA LYS A 74 18.84 9.94 -1.36
C LYS A 74 18.55 9.02 -0.16
N PRO A 75 18.80 7.71 -0.28
CA PRO A 75 18.56 6.76 0.80
C PRO A 75 19.38 7.16 2.04
N GLN A 76 18.70 7.36 3.17
CA GLN A 76 19.36 7.48 4.46
C GLN A 76 19.98 6.12 4.79
N ARG A 77 21.30 6.10 5.01
CA ARG A 77 22.04 4.88 5.33
C ARG A 77 21.46 4.23 6.59
N GLU A 78 21.32 2.91 6.51
CA GLU A 78 20.76 2.02 7.52
C GLU A 78 21.38 2.23 8.91
N ALA A 79 20.53 2.43 9.91
CA ALA A 79 20.90 2.14 11.28
C ALA A 79 20.98 0.61 11.43
N ARG A 80 22.19 0.10 11.63
CA ARG A 80 22.40 -1.26 12.14
C ARG A 80 21.67 -1.40 13.47
N ILE A 81 20.57 -2.14 13.47
CA ILE A 81 19.99 -2.72 14.68
C ILE A 81 20.67 -4.07 14.89
N ASN A 82 21.57 -4.12 15.88
CA ASN A 82 22.13 -5.35 16.41
C ASN A 82 21.34 -5.78 17.65
N ASN A 83 21.12 -7.09 17.73
CA ASN A 83 20.62 -7.93 18.82
C ASN A 83 19.11 -7.98 19.04
#